data_AF-A0A6S7LTA8-F1
#
_entry.id   AF-A0A6S7LTA8-F1
#
_cell.length_a   1.000
_cell.length_b   1.000
_cell.length_c   1.000
_cell.angle_alpha   90.00
_cell.angle_beta   90.00
_cell.angle_gamma   90.00
#
_symmetry.space_group_name_H-M   'P 1'
#
loop_
_entity.id
_entity.type
_entity.pdbx_description
1 polymer ?
#
loop_
_entity_poly.entity_id
_entity_poly.type
_entity_poly.pdbx_seq_one_letter_code
_entity_poly.pdbx_strand_id
1 'polypeptide(L)'
;MPEKRMEVSAVDAPWMNKKLKTLIVKRQKAFNKNGNGSLDFKYYRNLVNRERKACRGKYYESNIQNLKGENPKRWWSEAKRLSGMKEKNSDLSSQIKIDEFSNFPQREQANIINTAFLEPIEEYRLVVPPPCQDLEESTE
;
A
#
# COMPACT_ATOMS: atom_id res chain seq x y z
N MET A 1 -27.46 18.99 19.37
CA MET A 1 -26.39 18.24 18.65
C MET A 1 -26.99 16.92 18.20
N PRO A 2 -26.96 16.52 16.91
CA PRO A 2 -27.60 15.28 16.50
C PRO A 2 -26.79 14.09 17.05
N GLU A 3 -27.43 13.28 17.87
CA GLU A 3 -26.87 12.06 18.45
C GLU A 3 -26.73 11.01 17.35
N LYS A 4 -25.50 10.80 16.86
CA LYS A 4 -25.23 9.74 15.88
C LYS A 4 -25.35 8.37 16.56
N ARG A 5 -26.29 7.54 16.08
CA ARG A 5 -26.38 6.10 16.40
C ARG A 5 -25.06 5.41 16.04
N MET A 6 -24.54 4.62 16.98
CA MET A 6 -23.39 3.74 16.73
C MET A 6 -23.87 2.46 16.07
N GLU A 7 -23.92 2.45 14.74
CA GLU A 7 -23.91 1.21 13.98
C GLU A 7 -22.46 0.71 13.85
N VAL A 8 -22.26 -0.60 13.98
CA VAL A 8 -20.97 -1.23 13.66
C VAL A 8 -20.83 -1.19 12.14
N SER A 9 -20.21 -0.13 11.65
CA SER A 9 -19.98 0.08 10.22
C SER A 9 -19.02 -0.98 9.68
N ALA A 10 -19.30 -1.54 8.50
CA ALA A 10 -18.37 -2.36 7.74
C ALA A 10 -17.05 -1.62 7.38
N VAL A 11 -16.96 -0.32 7.68
CA VAL A 11 -15.77 0.54 7.52
C VAL A 11 -14.80 0.42 8.70
N ASP A 12 -15.21 -0.17 9.83
CA ASP A 12 -14.33 -0.31 10.98
C ASP A 12 -13.20 -1.31 10.71
N ALA A 13 -11.99 -1.00 11.20
CA ALA A 13 -10.88 -1.92 11.10
C ALA A 13 -11.23 -3.26 11.79
N PRO A 14 -10.77 -4.40 11.26
CA PRO A 14 -11.20 -5.74 11.71
C PRO A 14 -10.83 -6.05 13.17
N TRP A 15 -9.86 -5.32 13.72
CA TRP A 15 -9.44 -5.41 15.12
C TRP A 15 -10.21 -4.43 16.05
N MET A 16 -11.20 -3.69 15.55
CA MET A 16 -12.00 -2.78 16.38
C MET A 16 -12.99 -3.54 17.25
N ASN A 17 -13.00 -3.26 18.54
CA ASN A 17 -13.96 -3.83 19.49
C ASN A 17 -14.79 -2.76 20.21
N LYS A 18 -15.88 -3.17 20.86
CA LYS A 18 -16.79 -2.27 21.60
C LYS A 18 -16.06 -1.46 22.66
N LYS A 19 -15.13 -2.09 23.40
CA LYS A 19 -14.34 -1.46 24.46
C LYS A 19 -13.49 -0.30 23.92
N LEU A 20 -12.76 -0.52 22.83
CA LEU A 20 -11.93 0.49 22.18
C LEU A 20 -12.79 1.65 21.65
N LYS A 21 -13.95 1.37 21.04
CA LYS A 21 -14.90 2.41 20.63
C LYS A 21 -15.35 3.27 21.82
N THR A 22 -15.72 2.63 22.94
CA THR A 22 -16.10 3.35 24.16
C THR A 22 -14.96 4.25 24.68
N LEU A 23 -13.72 3.76 24.67
CA LEU A 23 -12.55 4.53 25.08
C LEU A 23 -12.28 5.73 24.16
N ILE A 24 -12.44 5.57 22.85
CA ILE A 24 -12.32 6.67 21.88
C ILE A 24 -13.35 7.76 22.17
N VAL A 25 -14.60 7.38 22.45
CA VAL A 25 -15.65 8.33 22.83
C VAL A 25 -15.30 9.06 24.14
N LYS A 26 -14.83 8.34 25.17
CA LYS A 26 -14.40 8.96 26.44
C LYS A 26 -13.25 9.95 26.24
N ARG A 27 -12.26 9.58 25.42
CA ARG A 27 -11.15 10.47 25.04
C ARG A 27 -11.66 11.73 24.35
N GLN A 28 -12.58 11.59 23.39
CA GLN A 28 -13.15 12.73 22.68
C GLN A 28 -13.94 13.66 23.61
N LYS A 29 -14.73 13.08 24.52
CA LYS A 29 -15.43 13.86 25.56
C LYS A 29 -14.45 14.62 26.45
N ALA A 30 -13.39 13.98 26.92
CA ALA A 30 -12.36 14.62 27.73
C ALA A 30 -11.64 15.76 26.98
N PHE A 31 -11.34 15.56 25.69
CA PHE A 31 -10.77 16.59 24.84
C PHE A 31 -11.71 17.80 24.70
N ASN A 32 -12.98 17.55 24.37
CA ASN A 32 -13.96 18.61 24.16
C ASN A 32 -14.25 19.40 25.44
N LYS A 33 -14.18 18.75 26.61
CA LYS A 33 -14.45 19.39 27.91
C LYS A 33 -13.24 20.17 28.44
N ASN A 34 -12.06 19.58 28.41
CA ASN A 34 -10.89 20.07 29.16
C ASN A 34 -9.67 20.38 28.27
N GLY A 35 -9.76 20.17 26.95
CA GLY A 35 -8.66 20.36 26.02
C GLY A 35 -7.57 19.28 26.07
N ASN A 36 -6.55 19.46 25.23
CA ASN A 36 -5.47 18.49 25.00
C ASN A 36 -4.48 18.34 26.18
N GLY A 37 -4.36 19.37 27.01
CA GLY A 37 -3.38 19.43 28.09
C GLY A 37 -3.83 18.71 29.36
N SER A 38 -5.14 18.45 29.47
CA SER A 38 -5.78 17.89 30.66
C SER A 38 -5.28 16.48 30.99
N LEU A 39 -5.18 16.19 32.29
CA LEU A 39 -4.82 14.85 32.79
C LEU A 39 -5.83 13.79 32.33
N ASP A 40 -7.12 14.13 32.33
CA ASP A 40 -8.19 13.26 31.84
C ASP A 40 -7.99 12.86 30.38
N PHE A 41 -7.69 13.83 29.51
CA PHE A 41 -7.42 13.54 28.11
C PHE A 41 -6.19 12.65 27.94
N LYS A 42 -5.10 12.95 28.65
CA LYS A 42 -3.86 12.14 28.61
C LYS A 42 -4.12 10.71 29.08
N TYR A 43 -4.90 10.53 30.15
CA TYR A 43 -5.31 9.23 30.66
C TYR A 43 -6.07 8.43 29.60
N TYR A 44 -7.15 8.99 29.04
CA TYR A 44 -7.94 8.30 28.03
C TYR A 44 -7.17 8.07 26.73
N ARG A 45 -6.28 8.99 26.31
CA ARG A 45 -5.38 8.82 25.17
C ARG A 45 -4.50 7.57 25.36
N ASN A 46 -3.88 7.43 26.54
CA ASN A 46 -3.01 6.31 26.83
C ASN A 46 -3.79 5.00 26.90
N LEU A 47 -4.98 5.01 27.49
CA LEU A 47 -5.84 3.84 27.57
C LEU A 47 -6.30 3.37 26.18
N VAL A 48 -6.69 4.33 25.30
CA VAL A 48 -6.98 4.05 23.88
C VAL A 48 -5.77 3.43 23.19
N ASN A 49 -4.56 3.98 23.39
CA ASN A 49 -3.35 3.46 22.75
C ASN A 49 -3.00 2.04 23.19
N ARG A 50 -3.11 1.74 24.50
CA ARG A 50 -2.90 0.39 25.02
C ARG A 50 -3.91 -0.58 24.44
N GLU A 51 -5.19 -0.22 24.47
CA GLU A 51 -6.23 -1.12 23.97
C GLU A 51 -6.12 -1.32 22.46
N ARG A 52 -5.78 -0.28 21.70
CA ARG A 52 -5.50 -0.38 20.26
C ARG A 52 -4.38 -1.38 19.98
N LYS A 53 -3.27 -1.32 20.72
CA LYS A 53 -2.15 -2.27 20.58
C LYS A 53 -2.59 -3.70 20.92
N ALA A 54 -3.32 -3.88 22.02
CA ALA A 54 -3.82 -5.19 22.43
C ALA A 54 -4.77 -5.81 21.39
N CYS A 55 -5.70 -5.02 20.84
CA CYS A 55 -6.63 -5.51 19.82
C CYS A 55 -5.92 -5.89 18.52
N ARG A 56 -4.96 -5.08 18.06
CA ARG A 56 -4.15 -5.39 16.87
C ARG A 56 -3.32 -6.66 17.06
N GLY A 57 -2.70 -6.83 18.23
CA GLY A 57 -1.92 -8.03 18.57
C GLY A 57 -2.79 -9.29 18.53
N LYS A 58 -3.92 -9.28 19.23
CA LYS A 58 -4.88 -10.40 19.22
C LYS A 58 -5.34 -10.76 17.82
N TYR A 59 -5.71 -9.76 17.01
CA TYR A 59 -6.16 -10.02 15.64
C TYR A 59 -5.07 -10.64 14.77
N TYR A 60 -3.83 -10.18 14.90
CA TYR A 60 -2.70 -10.73 14.17
C TYR A 60 -2.43 -12.18 14.53
N GLU A 61 -2.37 -12.48 15.83
CA GLU A 61 -2.15 -13.83 16.37
C GLU A 61 -3.22 -14.82 15.88
N SER A 62 -4.50 -14.43 15.93
CA SER A 62 -5.59 -15.35 15.58
C SER A 62 -5.88 -15.46 14.08
N ASN A 63 -5.68 -14.39 13.29
CA ASN A 63 -6.13 -14.36 11.88
C ASN A 63 -4.99 -14.29 10.86
N ILE A 64 -3.79 -13.87 11.23
CA ILE A 64 -2.70 -13.60 10.28
C ILE A 64 -1.52 -14.52 10.50
N GLN A 65 -1.17 -14.85 11.74
CA GLN A 65 0.03 -15.63 12.05
C GLN A 65 0.08 -16.98 11.30
N ASN A 66 -1.04 -17.72 11.28
CA ASN A 66 -1.12 -19.03 10.62
C ASN A 66 -1.11 -18.93 9.08
N LEU A 67 -1.62 -17.82 8.52
CA LEU A 67 -1.63 -17.59 7.07
C LEU A 67 -0.24 -17.56 6.46
N LYS A 68 0.81 -17.27 7.25
CA LYS A 68 2.18 -17.24 6.75
C LYS A 68 2.64 -18.60 6.20
N GLY A 69 2.19 -19.70 6.81
CA GLY A 69 2.51 -21.06 6.36
C GLY A 69 1.50 -21.62 5.35
N GLU A 70 0.21 -21.34 5.56
CA GLU A 70 -0.87 -21.90 4.73
C GLU A 70 -1.06 -21.17 3.40
N ASN A 71 -1.02 -19.83 3.41
CA ASN A 71 -1.27 -19.00 2.24
C ASN A 71 -0.49 -17.68 2.30
N PRO A 72 0.80 -17.69 1.91
CA PRO A 72 1.68 -16.52 1.97
C PRO A 72 1.14 -15.29 1.21
N LYS A 73 0.43 -15.51 0.10
CA LYS A 73 -0.18 -14.43 -0.69
C LYS A 73 -1.26 -13.70 0.10
N ARG A 74 -2.18 -14.45 0.73
CA ARG A 74 -3.21 -13.86 1.60
C ARG A 74 -2.60 -13.20 2.82
N TRP A 75 -1.59 -13.82 3.44
CA TRP A 75 -0.86 -13.23 4.56
C TRP A 75 -0.31 -11.84 4.20
N TRP A 76 0.37 -11.71 3.06
CA TRP A 76 0.94 -10.44 2.63
C TRP A 76 -0.13 -9.39 2.31
N SER A 77 -1.23 -9.78 1.66
CA SER A 77 -2.37 -8.88 1.41
C SER A 77 -2.97 -8.35 2.71
N GLU A 78 -3.14 -9.21 3.72
CA GLU A 78 -3.65 -8.83 5.03
C GLU A 78 -2.67 -7.93 5.81
N ALA A 79 -1.38 -8.22 5.76
CA ALA A 79 -0.35 -7.39 6.37
C ALA A 79 -0.29 -5.98 5.74
N LYS A 80 -0.39 -5.87 4.40
CA LYS A 80 -0.51 -4.59 3.69
C LYS A 80 -1.76 -3.82 4.11
N ARG A 81 -2.91 -4.50 4.17
CA ARG A 81 -4.19 -3.91 4.62
C ARG A 81 -4.08 -3.34 6.04
N LEU A 82 -3.45 -4.05 6.97
CA LEU A 82 -3.24 -3.58 8.35
C LEU A 82 -2.30 -2.37 8.45
N SER A 83 -1.32 -2.27 7.57
CA SER A 83 -0.36 -1.17 7.54
C SER A 83 -0.95 0.10 6.91
N GLY A 84 -2.17 0.02 6.37
CA GLY A 84 -2.80 1.14 5.67
C GLY A 84 -2.19 1.39 4.29
N MET A 85 -1.39 0.46 3.78
CA MET A 85 -0.92 0.48 2.39
C MET A 85 -2.13 0.23 1.50
N LYS A 86 -2.68 1.32 0.96
CA LYS A 86 -3.67 1.23 -0.11
C LYS A 86 -2.93 0.82 -1.36
N GLU A 87 -3.41 -0.21 -2.04
CA GLU A 87 -2.98 -0.44 -3.40
C GLU A 87 -3.45 0.77 -4.21
N LYS A 88 -2.49 1.53 -4.72
CA LYS A 88 -2.78 2.40 -5.83
C LYS A 88 -3.02 1.44 -6.99
N ASN A 89 -4.28 1.09 -7.25
CA ASN A 89 -4.71 0.64 -8.58
C ASN A 89 -4.64 1.85 -9.52
N SER A 90 -3.47 2.47 -9.57
CA SER A 90 -3.17 3.56 -10.48
C SER A 90 -2.66 2.88 -11.72
N ASP A 91 -3.32 3.16 -12.84
CA ASP A 91 -2.82 2.80 -14.16
C ASP A 91 -1.33 3.17 -14.24
N LEU A 92 -0.49 2.27 -14.75
CA LEU A 92 0.96 2.47 -14.81
C LEU A 92 1.32 3.72 -15.61
N SER A 93 0.45 4.11 -16.55
CA SER A 93 0.51 5.37 -17.30
C SER A 93 0.63 6.59 -16.37
N SER A 94 -0.07 6.61 -15.24
CA SER A 94 -0.05 7.71 -14.27
C SER A 94 1.28 7.85 -13.50
N GLN A 95 2.18 6.88 -13.60
CA GLN A 95 3.52 6.94 -13.01
C GLN A 95 4.53 7.57 -13.97
N ILE A 96 4.21 7.66 -15.26
CA ILE A 96 5.07 8.25 -16.27
C ILE A 96 4.86 9.77 -16.23
N LYS A 97 5.82 10.48 -15.62
CA LYS A 97 5.81 11.95 -15.50
C LYS A 97 6.41 12.58 -16.77
N ILE A 98 5.74 12.37 -17.89
CA ILE A 98 6.04 13.05 -19.14
C ILE A 98 4.84 13.94 -19.43
N ASP A 99 5.11 15.23 -19.71
CA ASP A 99 4.06 16.19 -20.03
C ASP A 99 3.26 15.68 -21.24
N GLU A 100 1.93 15.80 -21.15
CA GLU A 100 0.97 15.36 -22.18
C GLU A 100 0.94 13.86 -22.47
N PHE A 101 1.78 13.03 -21.85
CA PHE A 101 1.83 11.58 -22.09
C PHE A 101 0.48 10.88 -21.85
N SER A 102 -0.20 11.26 -20.78
CA SER A 102 -1.53 10.75 -20.42
C SER A 102 -2.63 11.16 -21.40
N ASN A 103 -2.40 12.18 -22.24
CA ASN A 103 -3.38 12.68 -23.21
C ASN A 103 -3.32 11.91 -24.54
N PHE A 104 -2.23 11.19 -24.81
CA PHE A 104 -2.12 10.39 -26.02
C PHE A 104 -2.98 9.11 -25.96
N PRO A 105 -3.51 8.63 -27.10
CA PRO A 105 -4.09 7.30 -27.19
C PRO A 105 -3.10 6.21 -26.74
N GLN A 106 -3.61 5.10 -26.17
CA GLN A 106 -2.77 4.00 -25.66
C GLN A 106 -1.77 3.45 -26.68
N ARG A 107 -2.14 3.42 -27.97
CA ARG A 107 -1.23 3.00 -29.05
C ARG A 107 -0.03 3.93 -29.20
N GLU A 108 -0.26 5.23 -29.10
CA GLU A 108 0.79 6.22 -29.21
C GLU A 108 1.68 6.24 -27.96
N GLN A 109 1.08 6.09 -26.77
CA GLN A 109 1.84 5.87 -25.53
C GLN A 109 2.80 4.68 -25.65
N ALA A 110 2.32 3.55 -26.17
CA ALA A 110 3.15 2.36 -26.39
C ALA A 110 4.28 2.61 -27.39
N ASN A 111 4.00 3.33 -28.49
CA ASN A 111 5.02 3.69 -29.47
C ASN A 111 6.10 4.61 -28.88
N ILE A 112 5.70 5.63 -28.10
CA ILE A 112 6.64 6.54 -27.42
C ILE A 112 7.55 5.76 -26.46
N ILE A 113 6.97 4.85 -25.66
CA ILE A 113 7.73 3.98 -24.77
C ILE A 113 8.74 3.12 -25.56
N ASN A 114 8.29 2.48 -26.64
CA ASN A 114 9.15 1.63 -27.46
C ASN A 114 10.30 2.45 -28.08
N THR A 115 10.02 3.63 -28.62
CA THR A 115 11.04 4.52 -29.19
C THR A 115 12.06 4.94 -28.14
N ALA A 116 11.62 5.32 -26.93
CA ALA A 116 12.52 5.70 -25.84
C ALA A 116 13.45 4.54 -25.41
N PHE A 117 12.98 3.29 -25.45
CA PHE A 117 13.83 2.13 -25.19
C PHE A 117 14.77 1.78 -26.35
N LEU A 118 14.42 2.14 -27.58
CA LEU A 118 15.25 1.90 -28.76
C LEU A 118 16.34 2.95 -28.94
N GLU A 119 16.13 4.21 -28.54
CA GLU A 119 17.12 5.30 -28.69
C GLU A 119 18.50 4.92 -28.10
N PRO A 120 18.62 4.42 -26.86
CA PRO A 120 19.92 4.01 -26.33
C PRO A 120 20.52 2.82 -27.08
N ILE A 121 19.71 1.93 -27.66
CA ILE A 121 20.19 0.74 -28.37
C ILE A 121 20.82 1.12 -29.72
N GLU A 122 20.33 2.19 -30.35
CA GLU A 122 20.93 2.71 -31.59
C GLU A 122 22.37 3.20 -31.39
N GLU A 123 22.73 3.69 -30.19
CA GLU A 123 24.11 4.08 -29.85
C GLU A 123 25.07 2.87 -29.84
N TYR A 124 24.56 1.68 -29.52
CA TYR A 124 25.34 0.44 -29.51
C TYR A 124 25.27 -0.35 -30.83
N ARG A 125 24.66 0.20 -31.89
CA ARG A 125 24.75 -0.43 -33.21
C ARG A 125 26.19 -0.33 -33.71
N LEU A 126 26.82 -1.48 -33.86
CA LEU A 126 28.13 -1.58 -34.50
C LEU A 126 28.04 -0.99 -35.91
N VAL A 127 28.88 0.02 -36.21
CA VAL A 127 28.96 0.69 -37.52
C VAL A 127 29.38 -0.29 -38.63
N VAL A 128 30.02 -1.38 -38.24
CA VAL A 128 30.43 -2.46 -39.13
C VAL A 128 29.85 -3.75 -38.55
N PRO A 129 29.20 -4.61 -39.35
CA PRO A 129 28.84 -5.95 -38.91
C PRO A 129 30.08 -6.62 -38.31
N PRO A 130 29.98 -7.31 -37.16
CA PRO A 130 31.12 -8.07 -36.68
C PRO A 130 31.58 -8.99 -37.82
N PRO A 131 32.90 -9.06 -38.10
CA PRO A 131 33.39 -9.92 -39.17
C PRO A 131 32.80 -11.29 -38.95
N CYS A 132 32.18 -11.86 -40.00
CA CYS A 132 31.71 -13.23 -39.99
C CYS A 132 32.90 -14.06 -39.50
N GLN A 133 32.83 -14.54 -38.27
CA GLN A 133 33.73 -15.59 -37.86
C GLN A 133 33.26 -16.78 -38.65
N ASP A 134 33.98 -17.08 -39.72
CA ASP A 134 33.89 -18.38 -40.36
C ASP A 134 34.03 -19.39 -39.23
N LEU A 135 32.92 -20.07 -38.94
CA LEU A 135 32.93 -21.22 -38.06
C LEU A 135 33.86 -22.19 -38.76
N GLU A 136 35.12 -22.24 -38.32
CA GLU A 136 36.01 -23.32 -38.76
C GLU A 136 35.28 -24.61 -38.40
N GLU A 137 34.77 -25.27 -39.42
CA GLU A 137 34.29 -26.64 -39.35
C GLU A 137 35.42 -27.43 -38.73
N SER A 138 35.26 -27.76 -37.45
CA SER A 138 36.11 -28.73 -36.78
C SER A 138 35.82 -30.07 -37.44
N THR A 139 36.55 -30.36 -38.51
CA THR A 139 36.70 -31.71 -39.02
C THR A 139 37.74 -32.44 -38.18
N GLU A 140 37.26 -33.53 -37.58
CA GLU A 140 37.95 -34.67 -36.93
C GLU A 140 38.45 -34.52 -35.49
#